data_AF-A0A9D7ZDC4-F1
#
_entry.id   AF-A0A9D7ZDC4-F1
#
_cell.length_a   1.000
_cell.length_b   1.000
_cell.length_c   1.000
_cell.angle_alpha   90.00
_cell.angle_beta   90.00
_cell.angle_gamma   90.00
#
_symmetry.space_group_name_H-M   'P 1'
#
loop_
_entity.id
_entity.type
_entity.pdbx_description
1 polymer ?
#
loop_
_entity_poly.entity_id
_entity_poly.type
_entity_poly.pdbx_seq_one_letter_code
_entity_poly.pdbx_strand_id
1 'polypeptide(L)'
;MPQHVASVRPGQIARLSVSAYDPSRYGVLMGVLQRVANNTTQLENQMPYYETIIEIPEVVLTKSGVTPEITAGMPLTVDILGDKRTVMNYIITPIEKSWKSAFREK
;
A
#
# COMPACT_ATOMS: atom_id res chain seq x y z
N MET A 1 -7.17 25.02 -15.99
CA MET A 1 -6.21 25.00 -14.87
C MET A 1 -6.35 23.67 -14.16
N PRO A 2 -5.29 22.87 -13.96
CA PRO A 2 -5.44 21.54 -13.37
C PRO A 2 -5.90 21.72 -11.93
N GLN A 3 -7.09 21.20 -11.65
CA GLN A 3 -7.82 21.43 -10.42
C GLN A 3 -7.20 20.56 -9.34
N HIS A 4 -6.50 21.19 -8.40
CA HIS A 4 -6.15 20.68 -7.08
C HIS A 4 -5.83 19.18 -7.01
N VAL A 5 -4.65 18.78 -7.53
CA VAL A 5 -4.03 17.54 -7.03
C VAL A 5 -3.77 17.75 -5.54
N ALA A 6 -4.57 17.10 -4.69
CA ALA A 6 -4.21 16.89 -3.30
C ALA A 6 -2.75 16.43 -3.28
N SER A 7 -1.90 17.06 -2.48
CA SER A 7 -0.45 16.83 -2.51
C SER A 7 -0.14 15.35 -2.24
N VAL A 8 0.07 14.56 -3.28
CA VAL A 8 0.53 13.18 -3.16
C VAL A 8 2.04 13.21 -2.93
N ARG A 9 2.51 12.65 -1.82
CA ARG A 9 3.91 12.72 -1.38
C ARG A 9 4.39 11.38 -0.85
N PRO A 10 5.67 11.02 -1.08
CA PRO A 10 6.28 9.87 -0.44
C PRO A 10 6.04 9.86 1.09
N GLY A 11 5.82 8.68 1.64
CA GLY A 11 5.47 8.46 3.05
C GLY A 11 3.97 8.43 3.35
N GLN A 12 3.11 8.75 2.39
CA GLN A 12 1.67 8.62 2.58
C GLN A 12 1.23 7.16 2.67
N ILE A 13 0.26 6.91 3.54
CA ILE A 13 -0.36 5.59 3.68
C ILE A 13 -1.31 5.36 2.51
N ALA A 14 -1.24 4.18 1.93
CA ALA A 14 -2.14 3.71 0.89
C ALA A 14 -2.91 2.47 1.38
N ARG A 15 -4.19 2.40 1.03
CA ARG A 15 -5.02 1.20 1.18
C ARG A 15 -5.15 0.54 -0.18
N LEU A 16 -4.83 -0.75 -0.25
CA LEU A 16 -4.89 -1.49 -1.50
C LEU A 16 -5.98 -2.57 -1.39
N SER A 17 -6.99 -2.45 -2.25
CA SER A 17 -8.06 -3.43 -2.40
C SER A 17 -7.73 -4.35 -3.56
N VAL A 18 -7.60 -5.64 -3.26
CA VAL A 18 -7.35 -6.68 -4.27
C VAL A 18 -8.66 -7.08 -4.91
N SER A 19 -8.78 -6.96 -6.23
CA SER A 19 -10.03 -7.23 -6.95
C SER A 19 -10.60 -8.64 -6.70
N ALA A 20 -9.73 -9.61 -6.36
CA ALA A 20 -10.12 -10.97 -6.03
C ALA A 20 -10.72 -11.15 -4.61
N TYR A 21 -10.62 -10.12 -3.75
CA TYR A 21 -11.06 -10.18 -2.35
C TYR A 21 -12.01 -9.03 -2.03
N ASP A 22 -13.18 -9.36 -1.49
CA ASP A 22 -14.14 -8.36 -1.04
C ASP A 22 -13.57 -7.57 0.16
N PRO A 23 -13.35 -6.24 0.05
CA PRO A 23 -12.73 -5.45 1.11
C PRO A 23 -13.62 -5.27 2.34
N SER A 24 -14.94 -5.43 2.20
CA SER A 24 -15.88 -5.38 3.33
C SER A 24 -15.70 -6.61 4.23
N ARG A 25 -15.46 -7.78 3.63
CA ARG A 25 -15.25 -9.05 4.35
C ARG A 25 -13.80 -9.28 4.77
N TYR A 26 -12.85 -9.11 3.86
CA TYR A 26 -11.45 -9.50 4.10
C TYR A 26 -10.58 -8.35 4.59
N GLY A 27 -10.98 -7.12 4.31
CA GLY A 27 -10.19 -5.91 4.56
C GLY A 27 -9.34 -5.52 3.36
N VAL A 28 -8.39 -4.63 3.61
CA VAL A 28 -7.45 -4.11 2.61
C VAL A 28 -6.01 -4.43 3.02
N LEU A 29 -5.09 -4.37 2.07
CA LEU A 29 -3.67 -4.33 2.35
C LEU A 29 -3.24 -2.91 2.68
N MET A 30 -2.28 -2.78 3.58
CA MET A 30 -1.69 -1.50 3.93
C MET A 30 -0.37 -1.34 3.17
N GLY A 31 -0.18 -0.18 2.56
CA GLY A 31 1.06 0.17 1.88
C GLY A 31 1.51 1.58 2.19
N VAL A 32 2.74 1.87 1.80
CA VAL A 32 3.38 3.18 1.93
C VAL A 32 3.83 3.64 0.56
N LEU A 33 3.44 4.85 0.18
CA LEU A 33 3.90 5.46 -1.06
C LEU A 33 5.40 5.74 -0.96
N GLN A 34 6.21 5.00 -1.72
CA GLN A 34 7.67 5.18 -1.74
C GLN A 34 8.08 6.29 -2.71
N ARG A 35 7.43 6.36 -3.86
CA ARG A 35 7.80 7.31 -4.91
C ARG A 35 6.61 7.70 -5.76
N VAL A 36 6.62 8.95 -6.20
CA VAL A 36 5.79 9.48 -7.27
C VAL A 36 6.70 10.01 -8.37
N ALA A 37 6.36 9.75 -9.63
CA ALA A 37 7.09 10.28 -10.77
C ALA A 37 6.95 11.80 -10.84
N ASN A 38 8.04 12.49 -11.16
CA ASN A 38 8.04 13.94 -11.31
C ASN A 38 7.51 14.39 -12.67
N ASN A 39 7.43 13.46 -13.62
CA ASN A 39 6.87 13.65 -14.95
C ASN A 39 5.50 12.98 -15.05
N THR A 40 4.63 13.62 -15.81
CA THR A 40 3.32 13.09 -16.16
C THR A 40 3.44 12.21 -17.40
N THR A 41 2.90 11.01 -17.34
CA THR A 41 2.76 10.13 -18.50
C THR A 41 1.43 10.40 -19.17
N GLN A 42 1.46 10.55 -20.50
CA GLN A 42 0.28 10.80 -21.32
C GLN A 42 0.24 9.75 -22.43
N LEU A 43 -0.80 8.94 -22.41
CA LEU A 43 -1.15 8.03 -23.50
C LEU A 43 -2.19 8.70 -24.39
N GLU A 44 -2.16 8.44 -25.69
CA GLU A 44 -3.23 8.85 -26.61
C GLU A 44 -4.58 8.38 -26.06
N ASN A 45 -5.54 9.29 -25.94
CA ASN A 45 -6.88 9.07 -25.36
C ASN A 45 -6.98 8.81 -23.85
N GLN A 46 -5.94 9.05 -23.05
CA GLN A 46 -6.03 8.92 -21.59
C GLN A 46 -5.77 10.25 -20.88
N MET A 47 -6.38 10.41 -19.69
CA MET A 47 -6.04 11.52 -18.83
C MET A 47 -4.58 11.39 -18.36
N PRO A 48 -3.84 12.51 -18.27
CA PRO A 48 -2.50 12.51 -17.71
C PRO A 48 -2.46 11.84 -16.33
N TYR A 49 -1.49 10.96 -16.11
CA TYR A 49 -1.29 10.29 -14.82
C TYR A 49 0.16 10.35 -14.36
N TYR A 50 0.38 10.12 -13.08
CA TYR A 50 1.70 10.01 -12.47
C TYR A 50 1.94 8.57 -12.05
N GLU A 51 3.06 8.00 -12.49
CA GLU A 51 3.47 6.69 -12.01
C GLU A 51 3.86 6.76 -10.53
N THR A 52 3.43 5.78 -9.76
CA THR A 52 3.70 5.70 -8.32
C THR A 52 4.19 4.31 -7.95
N ILE A 53 5.09 4.26 -6.96
CA ILE A 53 5.59 3.01 -6.38
C ILE A 53 5.13 2.97 -4.93
N ILE A 54 4.42 1.91 -4.58
CA ILE A 54 3.89 1.68 -3.24
C ILE A 54 4.53 0.40 -2.71
N GLU A 55 5.11 0.49 -1.53
CA GLU A 55 5.64 -0.67 -0.81
C GLU A 55 4.54 -1.24 0.09
N ILE A 56 4.39 -2.56 0.07
CA ILE A 56 3.49 -3.29 0.96
C ILE A 56 4.38 -4.03 1.96
N PRO A 57 4.56 -3.50 3.19
CA PRO A 57 5.47 -4.11 4.16
C PRO A 57 4.99 -5.49 4.63
N GLU A 58 3.67 -5.72 4.63
CA GLU A 58 3.07 -7.00 5.00
C GLU A 58 1.87 -7.32 4.09
N VAL A 59 1.90 -8.51 3.48
CA VAL A 59 0.82 -9.00 2.60
C VAL A 59 -0.23 -9.73 3.44
N VAL A 60 -0.90 -8.98 4.33
CA VAL A 60 -1.97 -9.49 5.20
C VAL A 60 -3.17 -8.57 5.11
N LEU A 61 -4.34 -9.15 4.86
CA LEU A 61 -5.59 -8.40 4.79
C LEU A 61 -6.05 -8.02 6.21
N THR A 62 -6.24 -6.72 6.41
CA THR A 62 -6.44 -6.08 7.72
C THR A 62 -7.61 -6.60 8.57
N LYS A 63 -8.68 -7.16 7.98
CA LYS A 63 -9.83 -7.68 8.76
C LYS A 63 -9.76 -9.18 9.00
N SER A 64 -9.33 -9.93 7.99
CA SER A 64 -9.39 -11.40 8.02
C SER A 64 -8.10 -12.05 8.50
N GLY A 65 -6.96 -11.33 8.45
CA GLY A 65 -5.64 -11.91 8.71
C GLY A 65 -5.17 -12.87 7.61
N VAL A 66 -5.92 -12.98 6.51
CA VAL A 66 -5.56 -13.82 5.35
C VAL A 66 -4.40 -13.17 4.61
N THR A 67 -3.42 -13.98 4.22
CA THR A 67 -2.34 -13.61 3.30
C THR A 67 -2.78 -13.95 1.87
N PRO A 68 -3.26 -12.98 1.07
CA PRO A 68 -3.67 -13.25 -0.29
C PRO A 68 -2.45 -13.62 -1.16
N GLU A 69 -2.64 -14.55 -2.08
CA GLU A 69 -1.66 -14.80 -3.14
C GLU A 69 -1.82 -13.71 -4.22
N ILE A 70 -0.84 -12.82 -4.33
CA ILE A 70 -0.84 -11.71 -5.28
C ILE A 70 0.23 -11.94 -6.31
N THR A 71 -0.17 -11.92 -7.59
CA THR A 71 0.73 -12.08 -8.73
C THR A 71 0.74 -10.82 -9.59
N ALA A 72 1.84 -10.57 -10.29
CA ALA A 72 1.94 -9.49 -11.25
C ALA A 72 0.82 -9.57 -12.31
N GLY A 73 0.28 -8.41 -12.70
CA GLY A 73 -0.86 -8.31 -13.63
C GLY A 73 -2.23 -8.37 -12.97
N MET A 74 -2.32 -8.64 -11.67
CA MET A 74 -3.60 -8.52 -10.95
C MET A 74 -4.03 -7.06 -10.79
N PRO A 75 -5.29 -6.72 -11.14
CA PRO A 75 -5.79 -5.37 -10.95
C PRO A 75 -6.03 -5.08 -9.46
N LEU A 76 -5.55 -3.92 -9.04
CA LEU A 76 -5.63 -3.42 -7.66
C LEU A 76 -6.25 -2.03 -7.68
N THR A 77 -7.11 -1.76 -6.70
CA THR A 77 -7.59 -0.39 -6.43
C THR A 77 -6.81 0.18 -5.26
N VAL A 78 -6.24 1.38 -5.43
CA VAL A 78 -5.40 2.02 -4.43
C VAL A 78 -6.02 3.34 -4.00
N ASP A 79 -6.27 3.46 -2.70
CA ASP A 79 -6.70 4.69 -2.05
C ASP A 79 -5.54 5.29 -1.26
N ILE A 80 -4.96 6.39 -1.76
CA ILE A 80 -3.89 7.13 -1.08
C ILE A 80 -4.54 8.09 -0.07
N LEU A 81 -4.18 7.95 1.20
CA LEU A 81 -4.63 8.85 2.24
C LEU A 81 -3.85 10.17 2.13
N GLY A 82 -4.52 11.24 1.71
CA GLY A 82 -3.94 12.58 1.68
C GLY A 82 -3.60 13.12 3.08
N ASP A 83 -2.97 14.30 3.12
CA ASP A 83 -2.56 14.98 4.35
C ASP A 83 -3.76 15.24 5.29
N LYS A 84 -3.98 14.35 6.25
CA LYS A 84 -4.73 14.70 7.45
C LYS A 84 -3.79 15.55 8.30
N ARG A 85 -4.18 16.80 8.64
CA ARG A 85 -3.52 17.54 9.73
C ARG A 85 -3.48 16.61 10.96
N THR A 86 -2.31 16.08 11.25
CA THR A 86 -1.98 15.23 12.41
C THR A 86 -2.71 13.87 12.49
N VAL A 87 -1.97 12.78 12.24
CA VAL A 87 -1.81 11.64 13.19
C VAL A 87 -0.54 10.88 12.84
N MET A 88 0.54 11.25 13.52
CA MET A 88 1.82 10.52 13.60
C MET A 88 1.64 9.19 14.36
N ASN A 89 0.62 8.39 14.07
CA ASN A 89 0.28 7.26 14.92
C ASN A 89 -0.05 6.02 14.11
N TYR A 90 0.70 4.95 14.43
CA TYR A 90 0.51 3.55 14.02
C TYR A 90 0.86 3.31 12.54
N ILE A 91 1.95 2.64 12.16
CA ILE A 91 2.46 1.37 12.68
C ILE A 91 3.98 1.33 12.48
N ILE A 92 4.74 1.61 13.54
CA ILE A 92 6.07 1.04 13.68
C ILE A 92 5.83 -0.35 14.26
N THR A 93 6.03 -1.41 13.48
CA THR A 93 6.20 -2.74 14.08
C THR A 93 7.70 -2.96 14.21
N PRO A 94 8.29 -2.96 15.42
CA PRO A 94 9.65 -3.42 15.59
C PRO A 94 9.72 -4.94 15.31
N ILE A 95 10.78 -5.28 14.59
CA ILE A 95 11.31 -6.61 14.26
C ILE A 95 11.28 -7.55 15.48
N GLU A 96 10.80 -8.79 15.30
CA GLU A 96 11.40 -10.02 15.83
C GLU A 96 10.48 -11.24 15.62
N LYS A 97 10.72 -12.00 14.55
CA LYS A 97 10.32 -13.42 14.50
C LYS A 97 11.44 -14.23 13.87
N SER A 98 12.51 -14.44 14.62
CA SER A 98 13.39 -15.61 14.45
C SER A 98 14.17 -15.93 15.74
N TRP A 99 13.46 -16.01 16.88
CA TRP A 99 13.89 -16.88 17.98
C TRP A 99 13.43 -18.31 17.66
N LYS A 100 13.94 -18.88 16.58
CA LYS A 100 13.83 -20.32 16.25
C LYS A 100 15.18 -20.79 15.76
N SER A 101 16.14 -20.91 16.67
CA SER A 101 17.23 -21.90 16.64
C SER A 101 18.12 -21.73 17.87
N ALA A 102 17.65 -22.15 19.04
CA ALA A 102 18.53 -22.44 20.19
C ALA A 102 17.90 -23.33 21.27
N PHE A 103 16.79 -24.03 20.98
CA PHE A 103 16.21 -25.03 21.90
C PHE A 103 16.13 -26.41 21.23
N ARG A 104 17.32 -26.89 20.87
CA ARG A 104 17.72 -28.25 20.48
C ARG A 104 19.16 -28.04 19.98
N GLU A 105 20.22 -28.58 20.57
CA GLU A 105 20.42 -29.89 21.16
C GLU A 105 21.49 -29.85 22.26
N LYS A 106 21.15 -30.43 23.42
CA LYS A 106 21.89 -31.43 24.23
C LYS A 106 21.83 -31.14 25.72
#